data_AF-A0A7C5S3T7-F1
#
_entry.id   AF-A0A7C5S3T7-F1
#
_cell.length_a   1.000
_cell.length_b   1.000
_cell.length_c   1.000
_cell.angle_alpha   90.00
_cell.angle_beta   90.00
_cell.angle_gamma   90.00
#
_symmetry.space_group_name_H-M   'P 1'
#
loop_
_entity.id
_entity.type
_entity.pdbx_description
1 polymer ?
#
loop_
_entity_poly.entity_id
_entity_poly.type
_entity_poly.pdbx_seq_one_letter_code
_entity_poly.pdbx_strand_id
1 'polypeptide(L)' 'MNKITLTLASISRKVITALAGLFLITFLAVHLSTNLLMLRPDNGEAFQLAVEFLSTNPLIKIMEIVLFAGFIIHI' A
#
# COMPACT_ATOMS: atom_id res chain seq x y z
N MET A 1 16.64 -0.96 -30.78
CA MET A 1 16.03 -0.53 -29.51
C MET A 1 15.41 -1.76 -28.84
N ASN A 2 16.11 -2.38 -27.89
CA ASN A 2 15.54 -3.46 -27.08
C ASN A 2 14.48 -2.86 -26.16
N LYS A 3 13.24 -2.82 -26.63
CA LYS A 3 12.12 -2.59 -25.73
C LYS A 3 12.02 -3.84 -24.88
N ILE A 4 12.53 -3.78 -23.64
CA ILE A 4 12.14 -4.70 -22.58
C ILE A 4 10.66 -4.43 -22.31
N THR A 5 9.80 -4.90 -23.21
CA THR A 5 8.35 -4.87 -23.04
C THR A 5 8.06 -6.27 -22.52
N LEU A 6 7.80 -6.38 -21.21
CA LEU A 6 7.17 -7.57 -20.66
C LEU A 6 5.88 -7.80 -21.47
N THR A 7 5.93 -8.69 -22.46
CA THR A 7 4.83 -8.99 -23.37
C THR A 7 3.87 -9.94 -22.66
N LEU A 8 3.21 -9.40 -21.62
CA LEU A 8 2.09 -10.06 -20.98
C LEU A 8 0.92 -10.10 -21.96
N ALA A 9 0.21 -11.23 -22.00
CA ALA A 9 -1.05 -11.33 -22.73
C ALA A 9 -2.03 -10.24 -22.24
N SER A 10 -2.93 -9.78 -23.12
CA SER A 10 -3.85 -8.66 -22.84
C SER A 10 -4.69 -8.86 -21.58
N ILE A 11 -5.05 -10.11 -21.27
CA ILE A 11 -5.78 -10.49 -20.06
C ILE A 11 -4.88 -10.44 -18.82
N SER A 12 -3.68 -11.04 -18.89
CA SER A 12 -2.72 -11.04 -17.77
C SER A 12 -2.34 -9.63 -17.34
N ARG A 13 -2.14 -8.72 -18.30
CA ARG A 13 -1.86 -7.30 -17.98
C ARG A 13 -3.01 -6.66 -17.20
N LYS A 14 -4.27 -6.85 -17.64
CA LYS A 14 -5.44 -6.31 -16.94
C LYS A 14 -5.57 -6.83 -15.52
N VAL A 15 -5.37 -8.14 -15.34
CA VAL A 15 -5.45 -8.78 -14.02
C VAL A 15 -4.36 -8.23 -13.09
N ILE A 16 -3.12 -8.11 -13.56
CA ILE A 16 -2.01 -7.59 -12.74
C ILE A 16 -2.26 -6.14 -12.32
N THR A 17 -2.66 -5.27 -13.25
CA THR A 17 -2.97 -3.87 -12.94
C THR A 17 -4.16 -3.73 -11.98
N ALA A 18 -5.19 -4.58 -12.12
CA ALA A 18 -6.35 -4.59 -11.22
C ALA A 18 -5.98 -5.08 -9.81
N LEU A 19 -5.14 -6.12 -9.70
CA LEU A 19 -4.64 -6.61 -8.41
C LEU A 19 -3.77 -5.55 -7.72
N ALA A 20 -2.89 -4.87 -8.46
CA ALA A 20 -2.12 -3.75 -7.93
C ALA A 20 -3.04 -2.62 -7.44
N GLY A 21 -4.08 -2.27 -8.21
CA GLY A 21 -5.08 -1.27 -7.80
C GLY A 21 -5.86 -1.67 -6.54
N LEU A 22 -6.27 -2.93 -6.44
CA LEU A 22 -6.96 -3.46 -5.25
C LEU A 22 -6.05 -3.39 -4.01
N PHE A 23 -4.78 -3.74 -4.17
CA PHE A 23 -3.78 -3.60 -3.11
C PHE A 23 -3.62 -2.14 -2.66
N LEU A 24 -3.49 -1.19 -3.60
CA LEU A 24 -3.37 0.24 -3.29
C LEU A 24 -4.60 0.79 -2.55
N ILE A 25 -5.81 0.38 -2.92
CA ILE A 25 -7.04 0.80 -2.21
C ILE A 25 -7.08 0.22 -0.79
N THR A 26 -6.67 -1.04 -0.62
CA THR A 26 -6.60 -1.67 0.71
C THR A 26 -5.61 -0.94 1.61
N PHE A 27 -4.45 -0.56 1.06
CA PHE A 27 -3.46 0.25 1.76
C PHE A 27 -4.04 1.61 2.18
N LEU A 28 -4.74 2.30 1.27
CA LEU A 28 -5.41 3.56 1.60
C LEU A 28 -6.47 3.42 2.70
N ALA A 29 -7.22 2.32 2.73
CA ALA A 29 -8.21 2.08 3.78
C ALA A 29 -7.56 1.95 5.16
N VAL A 30 -6.42 1.25 5.26
CA VAL A 30 -5.63 1.16 6.51
C VAL A 30 -5.10 2.53 6.91
N HIS A 31 -4.54 3.30 5.96
CA HIS A 31 -4.04 4.65 6.20
C HIS A 31 -5.13 5.60 6.67
N LEU A 32 -6.30 5.57 6.06
CA LEU A 32 -7.43 6.37 6.51
C LEU A 32 -7.83 5.98 7.93
N SER A 33 -7.95 4.67 8.20
CA SER A 33 -8.34 4.15 9.52
C SER A 33 -7.39 4.62 10.63
N THR A 34 -6.09 4.60 10.38
CA THR A 34 -5.09 5.04 11.37
C THR A 34 -5.12 6.56 11.55
N ASN A 35 -5.28 7.34 10.47
CA ASN A 35 -5.47 8.79 10.57
C ASN A 35 -6.74 9.18 11.34
N LEU A 36 -7.82 8.42 11.21
CA LEU A 36 -9.05 8.65 11.97
C LEU A 36 -8.87 8.47 13.49
N LEU A 37 -7.86 7.71 13.94
CA LEU A 37 -7.53 7.59 15.37
C LEU A 37 -7.12 8.94 15.98
N MET A 38 -6.59 9.87 15.16
CA MET A 38 -6.25 11.22 15.60
C MET A 38 -7.48 12.05 16.01
N LEU A 39 -8.69 11.67 15.57
CA LEU A 39 -9.95 12.31 15.98
C LEU A 39 -10.48 11.79 17.32
N ARG A 40 -9.83 10.77 17.90
CA ARG A 40 -10.25 10.21 19.19
C ARG A 40 -9.90 11.19 20.32
N PRO A 41 -10.79 11.40 21.30
CA PRO A 41 -10.52 12.27 22.44
C PRO A 41 -9.69 11.54 23.51
N ASP A 42 -8.52 11.01 23.13
CA ASP A 42 -7.59 10.26 23.99
C ASP A 42 -6.20 10.92 24.05
N ASN A 43 -6.12 12.22 23.72
CA ASN A 43 -4.87 12.98 23.60
C ASN A 43 -3.86 12.38 22.60
N GLY A 44 -4.32 11.58 21.64
CA GLY A 44 -3.48 11.00 20.58
C GLY A 44 -2.84 9.66 20.94
N GLU A 45 -3.20 9.05 22.08
CA GLU A 45 -2.65 7.77 22.53
C GLU A 45 -2.87 6.65 21.50
N ALA A 46 -4.09 6.47 21.00
CA ALA A 46 -4.37 5.43 20.00
C ALA A 46 -3.63 5.65 18.69
N PHE A 47 -3.48 6.90 18.27
CA PHE A 47 -2.73 7.25 17.06
C PHE A 47 -1.23 6.93 17.25
N GLN A 48 -0.65 7.32 18.38
CA GLN A 48 0.75 7.05 18.72
C GLN A 48 1.05 5.54 18.70
N LEU A 49 0.19 4.73 19.33
CA LEU A 49 0.33 3.27 19.36
C LEU A 49 0.28 2.67 17.94
N ALA A 50 -0.64 3.16 17.10
CA ALA A 50 -0.76 2.70 15.72
C ALA A 50 0.48 3.07 14.90
N VAL A 51 1.00 4.29 15.04
CA VAL A 51 2.23 4.74 14.36
C VAL A 51 3.44 3.93 14.80
N GLU A 52 3.56 3.63 16.10
CA GLU A 52 4.63 2.79 16.62
C GLU A 52 4.56 1.37 16.01
N PHE A 53 3.38 0.75 15.97
CA PHE A 53 3.19 -0.55 15.33
C PHE A 53 3.57 -0.54 13.84
N LEU A 54 3.13 0.46 13.09
CA LEU A 54 3.44 0.59 11.65
C LEU A 54 4.93 0.83 11.39
N SER A 55 5.60 1.54 12.30
CA SER A 55 7.01 1.94 12.11
C SER A 55 8.00 0.87 12.56
N THR A 56 7.64 0.06 13.56
CA THR A 56 8.54 -0.92 14.18
C THR A 56 8.38 -2.33 13.62
N ASN A 57 7.23 -2.67 13.03
CA ASN A 57 6.98 -4.00 12.53
C ASN A 57 7.76 -4.28 11.22
N PRO A 58 8.67 -5.26 11.19
CA PRO A 58 9.48 -5.57 10.00
C PRO A 58 8.65 -5.96 8.77
N LEU A 59 7.48 -6.59 8.96
CA LEU A 59 6.57 -6.92 7.85
C LEU A 59 6.05 -5.65 7.18
N ILE A 60 5.70 -4.62 7.96
CA ILE A 60 5.22 -3.35 7.42
C ILE A 60 6.31 -2.64 6.63
N LYS A 61 7.58 -2.74 7.07
CA LYS A 61 8.73 -2.20 6.33
C LYS A 61 8.96 -2.89 4.99
N ILE A 62 8.73 -4.20 4.91
CA ILE A 62 8.74 -4.91 3.62
C ILE A 62 7.58 -4.43 2.75
N MET A 63 6.38 -4.28 3.33
CA MET A 63 5.20 -3.79 2.62
C MET A 63 5.38 -2.36 2.08
N GLU A 64 6.18 -1.51 2.73
CA GLU A 64 6.54 -0.18 2.24
C GLU A 64 7.27 -0.25 0.87
N ILE A 65 8.22 -1.18 0.72
CA ILE A 65 8.92 -1.40 -0.56
C ILE A 65 7.97 -1.99 -1.60
N VAL A 66 7.11 -2.94 -1.19
CA VAL A 66 6.09 -3.53 -2.08
C VAL A 66 5.10 -2.46 -2.55
N LEU A 67 4.76 -1.49 -1.71
CA LEU A 67 3.90 -0.36 -2.07
C LEU A 67 4.47 0.45 -3.23
N PHE A 68 5.77 0.80 -3.18
CA PHE A 68 6.43 1.51 -4.28
C PHE A 68 6.37 0.71 -5.59
N ALA A 69 6.62 -0.60 -5.54
CA ALA A 69 6.46 -1.45 -6.71
C ALA A 69 5.00 -1.51 -7.20
N GLY A 70 4.04 -1.57 -6.28
CA GLY A 70 2.61 -1.53 -6.58
C GLY A 70 2.18 -0.27 -7.34
N PHE A 71 2.70 0.89 -6.97
CA PHE A 71 2.48 2.14 -7.72
C PHE A 71 3.02 2.05 -9.15
N ILE A 72 4.24 1.56 -9.33
CA ILE A 72 4.88 1.42 -10.65
C ILE A 72 4.11 0.43 -11.55
N ILE A 73 3.58 -0.66 -10.97
CA ILE A 73 2.83 -1.69 -11.71
C ILE A 73 1.41 -1.23 -12.07
N HIS A 74 0.80 -0.38 -11.24
CA HIS A 74 -0.58 0.06 -11.44
C HIS A 74 -0.73 1.16 -12.49
N ILE A 75 0.24 2.09 -12.58
CA ILE A 75 0.25 3.24 -13.50
C ILE A 75 0.65 2.78 -14.92
#